data_AF-A0A3Q9IG88-F1
#
_entry.id   AF-A0A3Q9IG88-F1
#
_cell.length_a   1.000
_cell.length_b   1.000
_cell.length_c   1.000
_cell.angle_alpha   90.00
_cell.angle_beta   90.00
_cell.angle_gamma   90.00
#
_symmetry.space_group_name_H-M   'P 1'
#
loop_
_entity.id
_entity.type
_entity.pdbx_description
1 polymer ?
#
loop_
_entity_poly.entity_id
_entity_poly.type
_entity_poly.pdbx_seq_one_letter_code
_entity_poly.pdbx_strand_id
1 'polypeptide(L)'
;MFRPKLLAAITVTGLLMATTALAHPQVITRSPEAGAKLKTSPKEVRVMFSEQLELPLSTAKIEGPDGKPIAIGALATDKGSFSLIIPIKAKLKPGAYTVSWEIVTEDHDMPGRYRFEVKP
;
A
#
# COMPACT_ATOMS: atom_id res chain seq x y z
N MET A 1 17.93 19.36 -72.32
CA MET A 1 16.49 19.18 -72.57
C MET A 1 15.86 18.56 -71.33
N PHE A 2 14.91 19.27 -70.70
CA PHE A 2 14.02 18.93 -69.56
C PHE A 2 13.68 17.42 -69.44
N ARG A 3 13.58 16.74 -68.27
CA ARG A 3 12.78 16.92 -67.00
C ARG A 3 12.93 15.59 -66.17
N PRO A 4 12.33 15.36 -64.98
CA PRO A 4 12.41 16.02 -63.67
C PRO A 4 12.63 15.04 -62.46
N LYS A 5 12.94 15.62 -61.28
CA LYS A 5 12.55 15.25 -59.89
C LYS A 5 12.45 13.77 -59.44
N LEU A 6 13.15 13.45 -58.35
CA LEU A 6 12.53 12.90 -57.14
C LEU A 6 13.42 13.18 -55.92
N LEU A 7 12.93 14.05 -55.03
CA LEU A 7 13.47 14.21 -53.67
C LEU A 7 13.23 12.89 -52.92
N ALA A 8 14.30 12.21 -52.50
CA ALA A 8 14.20 11.15 -51.52
C ALA A 8 14.16 11.79 -50.12
N ALA A 9 12.94 12.06 -49.63
CA ALA A 9 12.70 12.49 -48.26
C ALA A 9 12.99 11.33 -47.31
N ILE A 10 14.14 11.37 -46.63
CA ILE A 10 14.44 10.45 -45.53
C ILE A 10 13.51 10.80 -44.38
N THR A 11 12.50 9.97 -44.19
CA THR A 11 11.57 10.09 -43.06
C THR A 11 12.25 9.44 -41.85
N VAL A 12 12.76 10.24 -40.91
CA VAL A 12 13.22 9.75 -39.61
C VAL A 12 11.97 9.44 -38.78
N THR A 13 11.48 8.22 -38.85
CA THR A 13 10.40 7.76 -37.97
C THR A 13 10.98 7.59 -36.56
N GLY A 14 10.65 8.52 -35.67
CA GLY A 14 11.08 8.51 -34.28
C GLY A 14 10.63 7.23 -33.57
N LEU A 15 11.58 6.54 -32.96
CA LEU A 15 11.31 5.41 -32.07
C LEU A 15 10.67 5.98 -30.80
N LEU A 16 9.33 5.93 -30.71
CA LEU A 16 8.61 6.22 -29.47
C LEU A 16 9.01 5.17 -28.43
N MET A 17 9.93 5.55 -27.54
CA MET A 17 10.18 4.83 -26.29
C MET A 17 8.92 4.98 -25.42
N ALA A 18 8.00 4.02 -25.52
CA ALA A 18 6.92 3.88 -24.57
C ALA A 18 7.53 3.42 -23.24
N THR A 19 7.88 4.36 -22.38
CA THR A 19 8.14 4.03 -20.98
C THR A 19 6.80 3.63 -20.38
N THR A 20 6.57 2.34 -20.19
CA THR A 20 5.55 1.88 -19.25
C THR A 20 5.98 2.38 -17.88
N ALA A 21 5.44 3.52 -17.44
CA ALA A 21 5.53 3.89 -16.04
C ALA A 21 4.76 2.81 -15.27
N LEU A 22 5.47 1.87 -14.64
CA LEU A 22 4.87 0.98 -13.66
C LEU A 22 4.39 1.85 -12.50
N ALA A 23 3.12 2.25 -12.54
CA ALA A 23 2.37 2.62 -11.36
C ALA A 23 2.20 1.35 -10.54
N HIS A 24 3.25 0.95 -9.82
CA HIS A 24 3.11 -0.09 -8.82
C HIS A 24 2.07 0.42 -7.81
N PRO A 25 1.06 -0.37 -7.47
CA PRO A 25 0.12 -0.07 -6.40
C PRO A 25 0.90 0.25 -5.11
N GLN A 26 0.72 1.42 -4.52
CA GLN A 26 1.58 1.90 -3.43
C GLN A 26 0.82 2.06 -2.12
N VAL A 27 1.46 1.62 -1.04
CA VAL A 27 1.18 2.20 0.27
C VAL A 27 1.76 3.61 0.30
N ILE A 28 0.89 4.60 0.53
CA ILE A 28 1.25 6.01 0.60
C ILE A 28 1.74 6.38 2.01
N THR A 29 1.01 5.97 3.05
CA THR A 29 1.40 6.22 4.45
C THR A 29 0.99 5.07 5.36
N ARG A 30 1.67 4.98 6.51
CA ARG A 30 1.37 4.01 7.57
C ARG A 30 1.44 4.69 8.93
N SER A 31 0.46 4.45 9.78
CA SER A 31 0.50 4.86 11.17
C SER A 31 0.10 3.68 12.04
N PRO A 32 1.00 3.13 12.88
CA PRO A 32 2.41 3.52 13.05
C PRO A 32 3.26 3.32 11.79
N GLU A 33 4.32 4.12 11.64
CA GLU A 33 5.30 3.95 10.57
C GLU A 33 6.07 2.63 10.67
N ALA A 34 6.63 2.17 9.55
CA ALA A 34 7.46 0.98 9.56
C ALA A 34 8.71 1.17 10.41
N GLY A 35 8.94 0.26 11.35
CA GLY A 35 10.03 0.34 12.34
C GLY A 35 9.80 1.37 13.45
N ALA A 36 8.63 2.01 13.51
CA ALA A 36 8.33 2.99 14.55
C ALA A 36 8.46 2.39 15.95
N LYS A 37 9.02 3.15 16.89
CA LYS A 37 9.11 2.79 18.30
C LYS A 37 8.24 3.72 19.14
N LEU A 38 7.05 3.26 19.47
CA LEU A 38 6.00 4.03 20.13
C LEU A 38 6.20 4.05 21.64
N LYS A 39 5.99 5.21 22.26
CA LYS A 39 5.97 5.34 23.73
C LYS A 39 4.66 4.83 24.34
N THR A 40 3.60 4.73 23.55
CA THR A 40 2.26 4.35 23.99
C THR A 40 1.66 3.35 23.01
N SER A 41 0.79 2.47 23.51
CA SER A 41 0.00 1.58 22.67
C SER A 41 -0.87 2.41 21.71
N PRO A 42 -0.79 2.17 20.40
CA PRO A 42 -1.76 2.74 19.47
C PRO A 42 -3.15 2.13 19.72
N LYS A 43 -4.19 2.85 19.32
CA LYS A 43 -5.57 2.36 19.35
C LYS A 43 -5.99 1.67 18.05
N GLU A 44 -5.28 1.97 16.96
CA GLU A 44 -5.51 1.43 15.63
C GLU A 44 -4.19 1.41 14.85
N VAL A 45 -4.17 0.61 13.79
CA VAL A 45 -3.22 0.76 12.70
C VAL A 45 -3.97 1.31 11.49
N ARG A 46 -3.36 2.25 10.78
CA ARG A 46 -3.87 2.84 9.55
C ARG A 46 -2.85 2.67 8.43
N VAL A 47 -3.31 2.21 7.28
CA VAL A 47 -2.51 2.11 6.06
C VAL A 47 -3.26 2.80 4.95
N MET A 48 -2.67 3.82 4.33
CA MET A 48 -3.26 4.53 3.19
C MET A 48 -2.64 4.03 1.89
N PHE A 49 -3.47 3.81 0.88
CA PHE A 49 -3.09 3.26 -0.42
C PHE A 49 -3.30 4.29 -1.53
N SER A 50 -2.74 4.02 -2.70
CA SER A 50 -2.98 4.79 -3.92
C SER A 50 -4.34 4.50 -4.57
N GLU A 51 -4.99 3.42 -4.15
CA GLU A 51 -6.14 2.84 -4.84
C GLU A 51 -7.26 2.47 -3.87
N GLN A 52 -8.49 2.52 -4.37
CA GLN A 52 -9.66 2.17 -3.58
C GLN A 52 -9.68 0.67 -3.28
N LEU A 53 -9.91 0.34 -2.00
CA LEU A 53 -10.05 -1.02 -1.53
C LEU A 53 -11.52 -1.45 -1.44
N GLU A 54 -11.78 -2.69 -1.83
CA GLU A 54 -13.01 -3.43 -1.56
C GLU A 54 -12.93 -4.02 -0.15
N LEU A 55 -13.29 -3.21 0.84
CA LEU A 55 -13.17 -3.54 2.26
C LEU A 55 -13.81 -4.89 2.66
N PRO A 56 -15.00 -5.29 2.17
CA PRO A 56 -15.61 -6.58 2.52
C PRO A 56 -14.81 -7.80 2.04
N LEU A 57 -13.95 -7.64 1.03
CA LEU A 57 -13.09 -8.69 0.48
C LEU A 57 -11.67 -8.65 1.05
N SER A 58 -11.32 -7.55 1.75
CA SER A 58 -9.98 -7.32 2.30
C SER A 58 -9.79 -7.93 3.69
N THR A 59 -8.56 -8.29 4.04
CA THR A 59 -8.21 -8.87 5.35
C THR A 59 -7.01 -8.20 6.00
N ALA A 60 -6.93 -8.28 7.34
CA ALA A 60 -5.78 -7.81 8.10
C ALA A 60 -5.57 -8.58 9.40
N LYS A 61 -4.33 -8.62 9.87
CA LYS A 61 -3.90 -9.26 11.12
C LYS A 61 -2.82 -8.43 11.79
N ILE A 62 -2.84 -8.46 13.12
CA ILE A 62 -1.71 -8.00 13.95
C ILE A 62 -1.23 -9.19 14.77
N GLU A 63 0.07 -9.45 14.75
CA GLU A 63 0.75 -10.46 15.57
C GLU A 63 1.58 -9.76 16.65
N GLY A 64 1.50 -10.27 17.88
CA GLY A 64 2.25 -9.77 19.02
C GLY A 64 3.70 -10.27 19.08
N PRO A 65 4.45 -9.83 20.10
CA PRO A 65 5.86 -10.22 20.28
C PRO A 65 6.07 -11.72 20.48
N ASP A 66 5.04 -12.42 20.94
CA ASP A 66 5.00 -13.88 21.14
C ASP A 66 4.50 -14.65 19.90
N GLY A 67 4.31 -13.95 18.77
CA GLY A 67 3.79 -14.52 17.52
C GLY A 67 2.28 -14.80 17.54
N LYS A 68 1.57 -14.47 18.64
CA LYS A 68 0.13 -14.73 18.74
C LYS A 68 -0.69 -13.61 18.11
N PRO A 69 -1.88 -13.91 17.54
CA PRO A 69 -2.75 -12.88 17.00
C PRO A 69 -3.24 -11.94 18.12
N ILE A 70 -3.24 -10.64 17.82
CA ILE A 70 -3.88 -9.61 18.63
C ILE A 70 -5.34 -9.46 18.19
N ALA A 71 -6.24 -9.36 19.15
CA ALA A 71 -7.65 -9.13 18.85
C ALA A 71 -7.88 -7.74 18.23
N ILE A 72 -8.44 -7.72 17.02
CA ILE A 72 -8.78 -6.50 16.28
C ILE A 72 -10.31 -6.31 16.17
N GLY A 73 -10.72 -5.07 15.94
CA GLY A 73 -12.09 -4.70 15.60
C GLY A 73 -12.44 -5.05 14.16
N ALA A 74 -13.67 -4.72 13.76
CA ALA A 74 -14.05 -4.75 12.35
C ALA A 74 -13.16 -3.77 11.57
N LEU A 75 -12.71 -4.18 10.39
CA LEU A 75 -11.96 -3.30 9.50
C LEU A 75 -12.85 -2.14 9.06
N ALA A 76 -12.24 -0.99 8.86
CA ALA A 76 -12.93 0.21 8.42
C ALA A 76 -12.10 0.97 7.37
N THR A 77 -12.74 1.90 6.69
CA THR A 77 -12.11 2.85 5.77
C THR A 77 -12.73 4.24 5.99
N ASP A 78 -11.99 5.33 5.76
CA ASP A 78 -12.61 6.65 5.81
C ASP A 78 -13.33 6.94 4.51
N LYS A 79 -14.42 7.70 4.59
CA LYS A 79 -15.07 8.22 3.38
C LYS A 79 -14.10 9.16 2.64
N GLY A 80 -13.79 8.83 1.39
CA GLY A 80 -12.92 9.64 0.54
C GLY A 80 -11.43 9.47 0.78
N SER A 81 -11.01 8.50 1.63
CA SER A 81 -9.62 8.10 1.74
C SER A 81 -9.49 6.62 1.36
N PHE A 82 -8.37 6.26 0.74
CA PHE A 82 -8.04 4.88 0.41
C PHE A 82 -7.33 4.21 1.59
N SER A 83 -7.93 4.28 2.78
CA SER A 83 -7.30 3.79 4.01
C SER A 83 -7.90 2.48 4.49
N LEU A 84 -7.04 1.54 4.87
CA LEU A 84 -7.39 0.42 5.75
C LEU A 84 -7.16 0.84 7.20
N ILE A 85 -8.22 0.74 8.01
CA ILE A 85 -8.18 0.99 9.46
C ILE A 85 -8.36 -0.34 10.18
N ILE A 86 -7.44 -0.63 11.09
CA ILE A 86 -7.38 -1.86 11.88
C ILE A 86 -7.49 -1.48 13.36
N PRO A 87 -8.71 -1.43 13.94
CA PRO A 87 -8.88 -1.09 15.35
C PRO A 87 -8.29 -2.17 16.25
N ILE A 88 -7.61 -1.77 17.33
CA ILE A 88 -7.01 -2.70 18.30
C ILE A 88 -7.90 -2.75 19.54
N LYS A 89 -8.40 -3.93 19.90
CA LYS A 89 -9.39 -4.09 20.98
C LYS A 89 -8.82 -3.94 22.39
N ALA A 90 -7.51 -4.10 22.57
CA ALA A 90 -6.86 -4.08 23.86
C ALA A 90 -5.53 -3.31 23.83
N LYS A 91 -5.13 -2.79 24.99
CA LYS A 91 -3.82 -2.11 25.13
C LYS A 91 -2.69 -3.10 24.84
N LEU A 92 -1.81 -2.73 23.92
CA LEU A 92 -0.62 -3.49 23.58
C LEU A 92 0.38 -3.42 24.73
N LYS A 93 1.01 -4.56 25.02
CA LYS A 93 2.15 -4.66 25.94
C LYS A 93 3.42 -4.18 25.21
N PRO A 94 4.49 -3.85 25.95
CA PRO A 94 5.78 -3.60 25.31
C PRO A 94 6.26 -4.77 24.45
N GLY A 95 6.85 -4.46 23.30
CA GLY A 95 7.43 -5.43 22.37
C GLY A 95 7.17 -5.12 20.89
N ALA A 96 7.68 -5.98 20.02
CA ALA A 96 7.53 -5.86 18.57
C ALA A 96 6.23 -6.48 18.07
N TYR A 97 5.52 -5.77 17.22
CA TYR A 97 4.27 -6.15 16.59
C TYR A 97 4.44 -6.24 15.09
N THR A 98 3.79 -7.23 14.47
CA THR A 98 3.78 -7.39 13.02
C THR A 98 2.37 -7.16 12.48
N VAL A 99 2.24 -6.20 11.57
CA VAL A 99 0.99 -5.93 10.84
C VAL A 99 1.10 -6.60 9.49
N SER A 100 0.06 -7.32 9.08
CA SER A 100 -0.08 -7.84 7.72
C SER A 100 -1.49 -7.60 7.20
N TRP A 101 -1.61 -7.39 5.90
CA TRP A 101 -2.89 -7.27 5.20
C TRP A 101 -2.81 -7.89 3.82
N GLU A 102 -3.99 -8.15 3.28
CA GLU A 102 -4.26 -8.45 1.88
C GLU A 102 -5.50 -7.63 1.54
N ILE A 103 -5.29 -6.49 0.88
CA ILE A 103 -6.41 -5.67 0.40
C ILE A 103 -6.74 -6.08 -1.02
N VAL A 104 -8.02 -6.04 -1.34
CA VAL A 104 -8.53 -6.31 -2.69
C VAL A 104 -8.93 -4.97 -3.29
N THR A 105 -8.53 -4.69 -4.52
CA THR A 105 -9.00 -3.56 -5.32
C THR A 105 -9.85 -4.07 -6.47
N GLU A 106 -10.32 -3.18 -7.35
CA GLU A 106 -11.02 -3.60 -8.58
C GLU A 106 -10.16 -4.49 -9.48
N ASP A 107 -8.86 -4.19 -9.55
CA ASP A 107 -7.96 -4.78 -10.54
C ASP A 107 -7.07 -5.89 -9.98
N HIS A 108 -6.72 -5.86 -8.69
CA HIS A 108 -5.76 -6.80 -8.11
C HIS A 108 -5.73 -6.78 -6.57
N ASP A 109 -5.02 -7.75 -5.98
CA ASP A 109 -4.76 -7.80 -4.55
C ASP A 109 -3.42 -7.15 -4.21
N MET A 110 -3.37 -6.39 -3.11
CA MET A 110 -2.14 -5.79 -2.59
C MET A 110 -1.80 -6.35 -1.20
N PRO A 111 -1.02 -7.44 -1.12
CA PRO A 111 -0.52 -7.94 0.15
C PRO A 111 0.54 -6.99 0.72
N GLY A 112 0.63 -6.94 2.05
CA GLY A 112 1.70 -6.18 2.69
C GLY A 112 1.94 -6.58 4.14
N ARG A 113 3.14 -6.25 4.62
CA ARG A 113 3.58 -6.58 5.97
C ARG A 113 4.62 -5.58 6.46
N TYR A 114 4.52 -5.14 7.71
CA TYR A 114 5.58 -4.39 8.38
C TYR A 114 5.56 -4.60 9.89
N ARG A 115 6.54 -4.04 10.59
CA ARG A 115 6.65 -4.11 12.05
C ARG A 115 6.72 -2.74 12.70
N PHE A 116 6.20 -2.63 13.91
CA PHE A 116 6.43 -1.52 14.83
C PHE A 116 6.69 -2.06 16.23
N GLU A 117 7.16 -1.22 17.15
CA GLU A 117 7.50 -1.60 18.52
C GLU A 117 6.78 -0.69 19.51
N VAL A 118 6.24 -1.24 20.60
CA VAL A 118 5.80 -0.48 21.77
C VAL A 118 6.90 -0.57 22.83
N LYS A 119 7.41 0.57 23.28
CA LYS A 119 8.49 0.63 24.28
C LYS A 119 7.98 0.25 25.68
N PRO A 120 8.87 -0.22 26.58
CA PRO A 120 8.59 -0.39 28.00
C PRO A 120 8.09 0.89 28.67
#